data_AF-A0A1G6JEQ4-F1
#
_entry.id   AF-A0A1G6JEQ4-F1
#
_cell.length_a   1.000
_cell.length_b   1.000
_cell.length_c   1.000
_cell.angle_alpha   90.00
_cell.angle_beta   90.00
_cell.angle_gamma   90.00
#
_symmetry.space_group_name_H-M   'P 1'
#
loop_
_entity.id
_entity.type
_entity.pdbx_description
1 polymer ?
#
loop_
_entity_poly.entity_id
_entity_poly.type
_entity_poly.pdbx_seq_one_letter_code
_entity_poly.pdbx_strand_id
1 'polypeptide(L)'
;MLAQRGSALVRVGGVGGLGVGERIQSVRFLGPTAHVVTFRRTDPLCTVDLSDAANPRVTGALKITGYSAYLHPVADGRLLGVGQEATDEGRATGTQVSLFDTTGAEARPIARYHRREGLPRSSSTRTRSCTGPNAAWSWCRSTRAAVRAKAARWCCG
;
A
#
# COMPACT_ATOMS: atom_id res chain seq x y z
N MET A 1 -21.82 7.04 10.58
CA MET A 1 -21.41 7.72 11.82
C MET A 1 -22.44 7.52 12.89
N LEU A 2 -21.96 7.28 14.11
CA LEU A 2 -22.77 7.06 15.29
C LEU A 2 -22.47 8.18 16.28
N ALA A 3 -23.50 8.70 16.95
CA ALA A 3 -23.35 9.56 18.10
C ALA A 3 -23.96 8.86 19.32
N GLN A 4 -23.31 9.03 20.47
CA GLN A 4 -23.83 8.52 21.72
C GLN A 4 -24.97 9.42 22.22
N ARG A 5 -26.13 8.82 22.50
CA ARG A 5 -27.28 9.48 23.15
C ARG A 5 -27.66 8.65 24.36
N GLY A 6 -27.21 9.07 25.54
CA GLY A 6 -27.31 8.26 26.76
C GLY A 6 -26.50 6.96 26.62
N SER A 7 -27.17 5.80 26.75
CA SER A 7 -26.58 4.47 26.55
C SER A 7 -26.68 3.95 25.12
N ALA A 8 -27.34 4.67 24.20
CA ALA A 8 -27.55 4.23 22.83
C ALA A 8 -26.55 4.86 21.85
N LEU A 9 -26.18 4.10 20.82
CA LEU A 9 -25.48 4.62 19.65
C LEU A 9 -26.50 4.85 18.53
N VAL A 10 -26.69 6.12 18.17
CA VAL A 10 -27.67 6.53 17.16
C VAL A 10 -26.92 6.93 15.89
N ARG A 11 -27.36 6.43 14.74
CA ARG A 11 -26.81 6.84 13.45
C ARG A 11 -27.12 8.32 13.21
N VAL A 12 -26.07 9.11 12.99
CA VAL A 12 -26.16 10.56 12.73
C VAL A 12 -25.78 10.94 11.30
N GLY A 13 -25.07 10.05 10.60
CA GLY A 13 -24.65 10.29 9.23
C GLY A 13 -24.17 9.01 8.56
N GLY A 14 -23.92 9.07 7.27
CA GLY A 14 -23.32 7.97 6.53
C GLY A 14 -23.09 8.35 5.08
N VAL A 15 -22.05 7.77 4.50
CA VAL A 15 -21.73 7.91 3.09
C VAL A 15 -22.09 6.59 2.38
N GLY A 16 -22.73 6.70 1.22
CA GLY A 16 -23.09 5.57 0.36
C GLY A 16 -22.37 5.66 -0.98
N GLY A 17 -22.63 4.69 -1.87
CA GLY A 17 -22.09 4.71 -3.23
C GLY A 17 -20.59 4.46 -3.36
N LEU A 18 -19.92 4.06 -2.27
CA LEU A 18 -18.52 3.63 -2.30
C LEU A 18 -18.43 2.29 -3.05
N GLY A 19 -17.83 2.31 -4.24
CA GLY A 19 -17.61 1.11 -5.05
C GLY A 19 -18.92 0.35 -5.36
N VAL A 20 -19.83 0.96 -6.12
CA VAL A 20 -21.11 0.33 -6.49
C VAL A 20 -20.87 -1.01 -7.20
N GLY A 21 -21.34 -2.11 -6.61
CA GLY A 21 -21.12 -3.47 -7.13
C GLY A 21 -19.76 -4.08 -6.77
N GLU A 22 -19.00 -3.42 -5.91
CA GLU A 22 -17.67 -3.83 -5.43
C GLU A 22 -17.72 -4.25 -3.96
N ARG A 23 -16.71 -5.00 -3.52
CA ARG A 23 -16.56 -5.39 -2.12
C ARG A 23 -15.59 -4.46 -1.41
N ILE A 24 -15.93 -4.01 -0.21
CA ILE A 24 -14.99 -3.31 0.67
C ILE A 24 -13.90 -4.30 1.11
N GLN A 25 -12.65 -3.96 0.85
CA GLN A 25 -11.47 -4.75 1.22
C GLN A 25 -10.81 -4.21 2.49
N SER A 26 -10.76 -2.89 2.64
CA SER A 26 -10.11 -2.26 3.79
C SER A 26 -10.76 -0.93 4.13
N VAL A 27 -10.77 -0.60 5.41
CA VAL A 27 -11.17 0.72 5.91
C VAL A 27 -10.16 1.16 6.96
N ARG A 28 -9.67 2.39 6.85
CA ARG A 28 -8.80 3.01 7.86
C ARG A 28 -9.24 4.42 8.18
N PHE A 29 -9.43 4.69 9.47
CA PHE A 29 -9.68 6.03 10.00
C PHE A 29 -8.35 6.69 10.40
N LEU A 30 -8.15 7.94 9.96
CA LEU A 30 -7.03 8.81 10.31
C LEU A 30 -7.60 10.18 10.69
N GLY A 31 -7.76 10.43 11.98
CA GLY A 31 -8.37 11.67 12.47
C GLY A 31 -9.74 11.93 11.81
N PRO A 32 -9.94 13.09 11.15
CA PRO A 32 -11.20 13.45 10.51
C PRO A 32 -11.37 12.82 9.11
N THR A 33 -10.55 11.86 8.70
CA THR A 33 -10.62 11.25 7.35
C THR A 33 -10.70 9.74 7.44
N ALA A 34 -11.47 9.10 6.55
CA ALA A 34 -11.44 7.67 6.33
C ALA A 34 -10.96 7.34 4.93
N HIS A 35 -10.22 6.24 4.83
CA HIS A 35 -9.73 5.68 3.58
C HIS A 35 -10.37 4.32 3.39
N VAL A 36 -11.12 4.18 2.31
CA VAL A 36 -11.91 2.98 2.00
C VAL A 36 -11.41 2.40 0.69
N VAL A 37 -11.02 1.13 0.72
CA VAL A 37 -10.60 0.36 -0.44
C VAL A 37 -11.78 -0.50 -0.85
N THR A 38 -12.21 -0.38 -2.10
CA THR A 38 -13.18 -1.29 -2.71
C THR A 38 -12.52 -2.03 -3.87
N PHE A 39 -13.01 -3.23 -4.20
CA PHE A 39 -12.43 -3.97 -5.32
C PHE A 39 -13.46 -4.84 -6.04
N ARG A 40 -13.49 -4.69 -7.36
CA ARG A 40 -14.12 -5.65 -8.29
C ARG A 40 -13.20 -5.94 -9.49
N ARG A 41 -12.44 -4.95 -9.99
CA ARG A 41 -11.42 -5.05 -11.05
C ARG A 41 -10.32 -3.99 -10.92
N THR A 42 -10.69 -2.78 -10.53
CA THR A 42 -9.80 -1.66 -10.20
C THR A 42 -10.07 -1.28 -8.75
N ASP A 43 -9.04 -0.88 -7.99
CA ASP A 43 -9.18 -0.37 -6.61
C ASP A 43 -9.33 1.15 -6.66
N PRO A 44 -10.53 1.70 -6.41
CA PRO A 44 -10.61 3.06 -5.93
C PRO A 44 -10.31 3.07 -4.42
N LEU A 45 -9.12 3.56 -4.07
CA LEU A 45 -8.84 4.05 -2.72
C LEU A 45 -9.62 5.36 -2.54
N CYS A 46 -10.80 5.26 -1.94
CA CYS A 46 -11.68 6.39 -1.66
C CYS A 46 -11.23 7.13 -0.40
N THR A 47 -11.11 8.45 -0.50
CA THR A 47 -10.92 9.34 0.65
C THR A 47 -12.26 9.93 1.05
N VAL A 48 -12.60 9.83 2.34
CA VAL A 48 -13.87 10.29 2.89
C VAL A 48 -13.57 11.29 4.00
N ASP A 49 -14.07 12.51 3.85
CA ASP A 49 -14.05 13.55 4.88
C ASP A 49 -15.15 13.30 5.90
N LEU A 50 -14.73 13.23 7.16
CA LEU A 50 -15.53 12.96 8.35
C LEU A 50 -15.51 14.13 9.33
N SER A 51 -15.01 15.31 8.93
CA SER A 51 -14.94 16.50 9.81
C SER A 51 -16.32 16.89 10.34
N ASP A 52 -17.36 16.69 9.53
CA ASP A 52 -18.76 16.74 9.95
C ASP A 52 -19.33 15.31 9.96
N ALA A 53 -19.52 14.76 11.16
CA ALA A 53 -20.04 13.41 11.34
C ALA A 53 -21.49 13.25 10.86
N ALA A 54 -22.28 14.33 10.79
CA ALA A 54 -23.64 14.30 10.26
C ALA A 54 -23.66 14.29 8.73
N ASN A 55 -22.64 14.87 8.10
CA ASN A 55 -22.52 14.98 6.64
C ASN A 55 -21.17 14.46 6.10
N PRO A 56 -20.84 13.17 6.27
CA PRO A 56 -19.62 12.59 5.72
C PRO A 56 -19.69 12.56 4.19
N ARG A 57 -18.58 12.90 3.53
CA ARG A 57 -18.52 13.06 2.07
C ARG A 57 -17.29 12.41 1.46
N VAL A 58 -17.43 11.84 0.27
CA VAL A 58 -16.27 11.39 -0.52
C VAL A 58 -15.59 12.60 -1.12
N THR A 59 -14.29 12.76 -0.88
CA THR A 59 -13.50 13.90 -1.37
C THR A 59 -12.63 13.56 -2.57
N GLY A 60 -12.36 12.28 -2.80
CA GLY A 60 -11.55 11.82 -3.92
C GLY A 60 -11.49 10.30 -4.00
N ALA A 61 -11.14 9.77 -5.16
CA ALA A 61 -10.99 8.34 -5.39
C ALA A 61 -9.81 8.05 -6.30
N LEU A 62 -8.73 7.51 -5.72
CA LEU A 62 -7.54 7.12 -6.45
C LEU A 62 -7.78 5.75 -7.09
N LYS A 63 -7.78 5.69 -8.42
CA LYS A 63 -7.92 4.43 -9.17
C LYS A 63 -6.56 3.86 -9.56
N ILE A 64 -6.24 2.69 -9.04
CA ILE A 64 -5.03 1.95 -9.42
C ILE A 64 -5.32 0.46 -9.64
N THR A 65 -4.42 -0.21 -10.36
CA THR A 65 -4.41 -1.66 -10.48
C THR A 65 -4.07 -2.33 -9.15
N GLY A 66 -4.63 -3.52 -8.96
CA GLY A 66 -4.54 -4.21 -7.68
C GLY A 66 -5.49 -3.65 -6.64
N TYR A 67 -5.31 -4.02 -5.38
CA TYR A 67 -5.99 -3.43 -4.23
C TYR A 67 -5.15 -3.52 -2.95
N SER A 68 -5.36 -2.57 -2.03
CA SER A 68 -4.78 -2.62 -0.68
C SER A 68 -5.70 -3.35 0.31
N ALA A 69 -5.37 -4.59 0.67
CA ALA A 69 -6.12 -5.38 1.66
C ALA A 69 -5.95 -4.82 3.09
N TYR A 70 -4.78 -4.24 3.38
CA TYR A 70 -4.46 -3.64 4.66
C TYR A 70 -3.87 -2.25 4.46
N LEU A 71 -4.37 -1.28 5.23
CA LEU A 71 -3.85 0.09 5.29
C LEU A 71 -3.26 0.36 6.68
N HIS A 72 -2.04 0.88 6.72
CA HIS A 72 -1.35 1.29 7.94
C HIS A 72 -0.96 2.78 7.88
N PRO A 73 -1.44 3.61 8.82
CA PRO A 73 -0.94 4.97 8.96
C PRO A 73 0.55 4.98 9.24
N VAL A 74 1.26 5.87 8.55
CA VAL A 74 2.65 6.21 8.86
C VAL A 74 2.73 7.73 9.10
N ALA A 75 3.90 8.23 9.50
CA ALA A 75 4.08 9.65 9.79
C ALA A 75 3.77 10.55 8.57
N ASP A 76 3.50 11.82 8.86
CA ASP A 76 3.38 12.90 7.86
C ASP A 76 2.23 12.74 6.87
N GLY A 77 1.07 12.25 7.34
CA GLY A 77 -0.13 12.13 6.51
C GLY A 77 0.06 11.14 5.36
N ARG A 78 0.66 9.99 5.66
CA ARG A 78 0.92 8.93 4.68
C ARG A 78 0.28 7.61 5.10
N LEU A 79 -0.01 6.78 4.10
CA LEU A 79 -0.56 5.44 4.29
C LEU A 79 0.28 4.40 3.57
N LEU A 80 0.65 3.35 4.28
CA LEU A 80 1.21 2.14 3.71
C LEU A 80 0.06 1.16 3.39
N GLY A 81 -0.10 0.82 2.13
CA GLY A 81 -0.98 -0.24 1.64
C GLY A 81 -0.22 -1.55 1.42
N VAL A 82 -0.78 -2.65 1.89
CA VAL A 82 -0.33 -4.01 1.58
C VAL A 82 -1.50 -4.79 0.99
N GLY A 83 -1.29 -5.41 -0.16
CA GLY A 83 -2.35 -6.17 -0.83
C GLY A 83 -1.85 -6.91 -2.06
N GLN A 84 -2.66 -6.89 -3.12
CA GLN A 84 -2.41 -7.66 -4.34
C GLN A 84 -2.36 -6.73 -5.54
N GLU A 85 -1.40 -6.95 -6.43
CA GLU A 85 -1.41 -6.39 -7.78
C GLU A 85 -2.41 -7.16 -8.64
N ALA A 86 -3.04 -6.49 -9.60
CA ALA A 86 -3.97 -7.14 -10.52
C ALA A 86 -3.83 -6.57 -11.94
N THR A 87 -4.27 -7.31 -12.94
CA THR A 87 -4.45 -6.77 -14.29
C THR A 87 -5.69 -5.87 -14.35
N ASP A 88 -5.87 -5.14 -15.45
CA ASP A 88 -7.05 -4.29 -15.67
C ASP A 88 -8.37 -5.11 -15.71
N GLU A 89 -8.29 -6.41 -16.00
CA GLU A 89 -9.41 -7.34 -15.92
C GLU A 89 -9.70 -7.83 -14.49
N GLY A 90 -8.89 -7.42 -13.51
CA GLY A 90 -9.03 -7.78 -12.09
C GLY A 90 -8.34 -9.09 -11.71
N ARG A 91 -7.49 -9.67 -12.57
CA ARG A 91 -6.77 -10.91 -12.25
C ARG A 91 -5.57 -10.61 -11.36
N ALA A 92 -5.52 -11.20 -10.16
CA ALA A 92 -4.38 -11.05 -9.26
C ALA A 92 -3.07 -11.55 -9.92
N THR A 93 -1.99 -10.78 -9.78
CA THR A 93 -0.66 -11.05 -10.37
C THR A 93 0.47 -11.15 -9.36
N GLY A 94 0.17 -10.95 -8.07
CA GLY A 94 1.10 -11.12 -6.96
C GLY A 94 0.95 -10.07 -5.88
N THR A 95 1.85 -10.04 -4.90
CA THR A 95 1.80 -9.09 -3.78
C THR A 95 2.19 -7.67 -4.21
N GLN A 96 1.47 -6.68 -3.70
CA GLN A 96 1.78 -5.26 -3.84
C GLN A 96 1.98 -4.60 -2.48
N VAL A 97 2.94 -3.69 -2.40
CA VAL A 97 3.15 -2.73 -1.31
C VAL A 97 3.18 -1.33 -1.91
N SER A 98 2.35 -0.45 -1.39
CA SER A 98 2.15 0.91 -1.91
C SER A 98 2.25 1.92 -0.77
N LEU A 99 2.84 3.08 -1.04
CA LEU A 99 2.88 4.22 -0.13
C LEU A 99 2.08 5.36 -0.75
N PHE A 100 1.17 5.94 0.03
CA PHE A 100 0.29 7.02 -0.40
C PHE A 100 0.51 8.27 0.44
N ASP A 101 0.45 9.42 -0.21
CA ASP A 101 0.23 10.73 0.40
C ASP A 101 -1.28 10.92 0.58
N THR A 102 -1.72 11.29 1.78
CA THR A 102 -3.14 11.47 2.13
C THR A 102 -3.45 12.88 2.63
N THR A 103 -2.60 13.88 2.37
CA THR A 103 -2.86 15.26 2.84
C THR A 103 -3.82 16.03 1.93
N GLY A 104 -4.10 15.50 0.74
CA GLY A 104 -5.04 16.10 -0.22
C GLY A 104 -6.46 15.52 -0.14
N ALA A 105 -7.37 16.08 -0.94
CA ALA A 105 -8.74 15.57 -1.07
C ALA A 105 -8.80 14.15 -1.67
N GLU A 106 -7.82 13.81 -2.50
CA GLU A 106 -7.60 12.47 -3.06
C GLU A 106 -6.19 12.01 -2.65
N ALA A 107 -6.08 10.76 -2.19
CA ALA A 107 -4.80 10.14 -1.93
C ALA A 107 -3.95 10.04 -3.21
N ARG A 108 -2.64 10.18 -3.10
CA ARG A 108 -1.71 10.12 -4.24
C ARG A 108 -0.64 9.06 -4.02
N PRO A 109 -0.33 8.20 -4.99
CA PRO A 109 0.73 7.22 -4.84
C PRO A 109 2.09 7.93 -4.81
N ILE A 110 2.87 7.70 -3.75
CA ILE A 110 4.28 8.12 -3.64
C ILE A 110 5.18 7.05 -4.25
N ALA A 111 4.94 5.78 -3.89
CA ALA A 111 5.74 4.65 -4.35
C ALA A 111 4.89 3.39 -4.41
N ARG A 112 5.17 2.52 -5.37
CA ARG A 112 4.51 1.22 -5.53
C ARG A 112 5.54 0.17 -5.90
N TYR A 113 5.51 -0.95 -5.19
CA TYR A 113 6.31 -2.12 -5.48
C TYR A 113 5.39 -3.32 -5.54
N HIS A 114 5.54 -4.15 -6.58
CA HIS A 114 4.86 -5.43 -6.66
C HIS A 114 5.86 -6.52 -7.02
N ARG A 115 5.61 -7.71 -6.48
CA ARG A 115 6.33 -8.92 -6.84
C ARG A 115 5.40 -9.79 -7.69
N ARG A 116 5.79 -10.03 -8.95
CA ARG A 116 5.05 -10.93 -9.84
C ARG A 116 5.15 -12.37 -9.33
N GLU A 117 4.00 -13.04 -9.27
CA GLU A 117 3.91 -14.49 -9.09
C GLU A 117 4.55 -15.17 -10.32
N GLY A 118 5.53 -16.07 -10.11
CA GLY A 118 6.20 -16.81 -11.20
C GLY A 118 7.62 -16.35 -11.58
N LEU A 119 8.15 -15.28 -11.00
CA LEU A 119 9.60 -15.04 -11.03
C LEU A 119 10.27 -16.16 -10.20
N PRO A 120 11.34 -16.84 -10.69
CA PRO A 120 12.00 -17.87 -9.91
C PRO A 120 12.25 -17.35 -8.50
N ARG A 121 11.82 -18.14 -7.49
CA ARG A 121 12.26 -17.96 -6.10
C ARG A 121 13.75 -17.72 -6.21
N SER A 122 14.24 -16.58 -5.70
CA SER A 122 15.66 -16.26 -5.70
C SER A 122 16.40 -17.56 -5.48
N SER A 123 17.17 -18.01 -6.48
CA SER A 123 18.04 -19.15 -6.28
C SER A 123 18.74 -18.85 -4.98
N SER A 124 18.62 -19.75 -4.00
CA SER A 124 19.37 -19.59 -2.77
C SER A 124 20.79 -19.32 -3.22
N THR A 125 21.27 -18.09 -3.02
CA THR A 125 22.63 -17.74 -3.35
C THR A 125 23.45 -18.72 -2.55
N ARG A 126 24.02 -19.71 -3.23
CA ARG A 126 24.84 -20.73 -2.58
C ARG A 126 26.02 -19.93 -2.05
N THR A 127 26.00 -19.63 -0.75
CA THR A 127 27.06 -18.92 -0.08
C THR A 127 28.28 -19.83 -0.14
N ARG A 128 29.14 -19.65 -1.15
CA ARG A 128 30.50 -20.17 -1.06
C ARG A 128 31.21 -19.26 -0.07
N SER A 129 31.51 -19.80 1.10
CA SER A 129 32.41 -19.17 2.06
C SER A 129 33.79 -19.04 1.41
N CYS A 130 34.22 -17.82 1.14
CA CYS A 130 35.61 -17.52 0.81
C CYS A 130 36.20 -16.81 2.03
N THR A 131 36.98 -17.55 2.83
CA THR A 131 37.79 -17.02 3.92
C THR A 131 39.07 -16.42 3.34
N GLY A 132 39.31 -15.11 3.54
CA GLY A 132 40.57 -14.44 3.19
C GLY A 132 40.62 -12.97 3.65
N PRO A 133 41.81 -12.38 3.91
CA PRO A 133 41.97 -11.40 4.99
C PRO A 133 41.69 -9.91 4.69
N ASN A 134 41.23 -9.47 3.51
CA ASN A 134 41.15 -8.02 3.22
C ASN A 134 39.95 -7.59 2.35
N ALA A 135 39.07 -6.75 2.91
CA ALA A 135 37.79 -6.29 2.37
C ALA A 135 37.80 -4.82 1.85
N ALA A 136 37.15 -4.52 0.70
CA ALA A 136 36.35 -3.32 0.44
C ALA A 136 35.37 -3.40 -0.76
N TRP A 137 34.46 -2.46 -0.79
CA TRP A 137 33.28 -2.47 -1.63
C TRP A 137 33.59 -2.26 -3.12
N SER A 138 32.88 -2.97 -4.00
CA SER A 138 32.64 -2.49 -5.37
C SER A 138 31.20 -2.78 -5.81
N TRP A 139 30.68 -1.86 -6.62
CA TRP A 139 29.29 -1.76 -7.06
C TRP A 139 29.07 -2.52 -8.37
N CYS A 140 28.04 -3.38 -8.44
CA CYS A 140 27.65 -4.11 -9.66
C CYS A 140 26.43 -3.44 -10.31
N ARG A 141 26.54 -3.07 -11.61
CA ARG A 141 25.61 -2.17 -12.31
C ARG A 141 24.36 -2.85 -12.91
N SER A 142 24.12 -4.14 -12.66
CA SER A 142 23.03 -4.90 -13.32
C SER A 142 21.80 -5.18 -12.45
N THR A 143 21.77 -4.75 -11.18
CA THR A 143 20.61 -4.98 -10.30
C THR A 143 20.31 -3.69 -9.53
N ARG A 144 19.16 -3.07 -9.76
CA ARG A 144 18.65 -1.99 -8.90
C ARG A 144 18.21 -2.58 -7.56
N ALA A 145 19.17 -2.88 -6.69
CA ALA A 145 18.92 -3.20 -5.29
C ALA A 145 20.14 -2.80 -4.47
N ALA A 146 19.95 -1.82 -3.58
CA ALA A 146 20.93 -1.53 -2.53
C ALA A 146 20.64 -2.47 -1.35
N VAL A 147 21.56 -3.40 -1.08
CA VAL A 147 21.59 -4.15 0.18
C VAL A 147 22.87 -3.76 0.91
N ARG A 148 22.74 -3.44 2.20
CA ARG A 148 23.84 -3.04 3.08
C ARG A 148 24.75 -4.25 3.31
N ALA A 149 25.88 -4.33 2.61
CA ALA A 149 26.85 -5.42 2.75
C ALA A 149 28.09 -4.97 3.53
N LYS A 150 28.22 -5.32 4.81
CA LYS A 150 29.47 -5.10 5.57
C LYS A 150 30.67 -5.56 4.71
N ALA A 151 31.64 -4.65 4.56
CA ALA A 151 32.71 -4.63 3.54
C ALA A 151 33.24 -5.98 3.04
N ALA A 152 33.36 -6.14 1.71
CA ALA A 152 34.29 -7.09 1.07
C ALA A 152 34.65 -6.71 -0.38
N ARG A 153 35.97 -6.76 -0.67
CA ARG A 153 36.74 -6.56 -1.94
C ARG A 153 36.13 -7.24 -3.18
N TRP A 154 35.52 -6.63 -4.21
CA TRP A 154 35.31 -7.36 -5.48
C TRP A 154 36.25 -6.88 -6.59
N CYS A 155 37.00 -7.81 -7.18
CA CYS A 155 37.67 -7.66 -8.48
C CYS A 155 36.82 -8.36 -9.56
N CYS A 156 36.60 -7.70 -10.69
CA CYS A 156 36.00 -8.28 -11.89
C CYS A 156 37.05 -9.07 -12.69
N GLY A 157 36.66 -10.22 -13.21
CA GLY A 157 37.29 -10.97 -14.30
C GLY A 157 36.20 -11.68 -15.07
#